data_AF-A0A1B7HK69-F1
#
_entry.id   AF-A0A1B7HK69-F1
#
_cell.length_a   1.000
_cell.length_b   1.000
_cell.length_c   1.000
_cell.angle_alpha   90.00
_cell.angle_beta   90.00
_cell.angle_gamma   90.00
#
_symmetry.space_group_name_H-M   'P 1'
#
loop_
_entity.id
_entity.type
_entity.pdbx_description
1 polymer ?
#
loop_
_entity_poly.entity_id
_entity_poly.type
_entity_poly.pdbx_seq_one_letter_code
_entity_poly.pdbx_strand_id
1 'polypeptide(L)'
;MIENQNKRGEARSATLPLPAIILEKVRAGEALGPVMSAYTGIDKIGRKEGAIGVFTAGKLTRSSVYHQAVILALSPFHNDVYR
;
A
#
# COMPACT_ATOMS: atom_id res chain seq x y z
N MET A 1 -10.40 5.19 -1.03
CA MET A 1 -11.66 5.93 -1.20
C MET A 1 -12.24 6.18 0.18
N ILE A 2 -12.61 7.43 0.44
CA ILE A 2 -13.31 7.86 1.66
C ILE A 2 -14.55 8.60 1.18
N GLU A 3 -15.71 8.28 1.75
CA GLU A 3 -16.99 8.80 1.28
C GLU A 3 -17.93 9.03 2.46
N ASN A 4 -18.71 10.11 2.40
CA ASN A 4 -19.88 10.35 3.23
C ASN A 4 -21.08 10.69 2.32
N GLN A 5 -22.22 11.05 2.91
CA GLN A 5 -23.45 11.33 2.14
C GLN A 5 -23.31 12.40 1.05
N ASN A 6 -22.37 13.33 1.19
CA ASN A 6 -22.27 14.51 0.33
C ASN A 6 -20.93 14.64 -0.39
N LYS A 7 -19.90 13.88 0.01
CA LYS A 7 -18.53 14.06 -0.47
C LYS A 7 -17.82 12.72 -0.62
N ARG A 8 -17.00 12.65 -1.66
CA ARG A 8 -16.12 11.51 -1.96
C ARG A 8 -14.72 12.01 -2.24
N GLY A 9 -13.74 11.32 -1.67
CA GLY A 9 -12.32 11.60 -1.87
C GLY A 9 -11.54 10.32 -2.16
N GLU A 10 -10.65 10.42 -3.13
CA GLU A 10 -9.87 9.30 -3.62
C GLU A 10 -8.42 9.70 -3.79
N ALA A 11 -7.55 8.79 -3.39
CA ALA A 11 -6.13 8.88 -3.64
C ALA A 11 -5.58 7.46 -3.77
N ARG A 12 -4.49 7.34 -4.51
CA ARG A 12 -3.74 6.11 -4.66
C ARG A 12 -2.43 6.26 -3.88
N SER A 13 -2.05 5.25 -3.12
CA SER A 13 -0.73 5.22 -2.51
C SER A 13 0.37 5.09 -3.57
N ALA A 14 1.61 5.40 -3.18
CA ALA A 14 2.77 5.15 -4.04
C ALA A 14 2.80 3.70 -4.52
N THR A 15 3.22 3.50 -5.77
CA THR A 15 3.40 2.17 -6.35
C THR A 15 4.78 1.65 -5.98
N LEU A 16 4.84 0.42 -5.48
CA LEU A 16 6.09 -0.29 -5.22
C LEU A 16 6.43 -1.18 -6.43
N PRO A 17 7.51 -0.93 -7.18
CA PRO A 17 7.96 -1.85 -8.21
C PRO A 17 8.39 -3.17 -7.57
N LEU A 18 7.89 -4.28 -8.12
CA LEU A 18 8.25 -5.63 -7.66
C LEU A 18 9.30 -6.24 -8.57
N PRO A 19 10.28 -6.99 -8.04
CA PRO A 19 11.20 -7.79 -8.84
C PRO A 19 10.46 -8.79 -9.73
N ALA A 20 11.01 -9.08 -10.92
CA ALA A 20 10.38 -9.98 -11.90
C ALA A 20 10.00 -11.34 -11.31
N ILE A 21 10.89 -11.94 -10.49
CA ILE A 21 10.66 -13.22 -9.82
C ILE A 21 9.42 -13.23 -8.92
N ILE A 22 9.10 -12.10 -8.28
CA ILE A 22 7.90 -11.97 -7.45
C ILE A 22 6.68 -11.71 -8.33
N LEU A 23 6.85 -10.88 -9.36
CA LEU A 23 5.78 -10.51 -10.29
C LEU A 23 5.25 -11.73 -11.05
N GLU A 24 6.13 -12.64 -11.49
CA GLU A 24 5.75 -13.89 -12.18
C GLU A 24 4.83 -14.76 -11.31
N LYS A 25 5.19 -14.93 -10.03
CA LYS A 25 4.38 -15.70 -9.07
C LYS A 25 3.03 -15.05 -8.82
N VAL A 26 3.00 -13.74 -8.65
CA VAL A 26 1.75 -12.99 -8.46
C VAL A 26 0.87 -13.06 -9.71
N ARG A 27 1.47 -13.00 -10.90
CA ARG A 27 0.75 -13.17 -12.18
C ARG A 27 0.22 -14.59 -12.38
N ALA A 28 0.87 -15.60 -11.80
CA ALA A 28 0.38 -16.97 -11.76
C ALA A 28 -0.77 -17.19 -10.75
N GLY A 29 -1.22 -16.13 -10.06
CA GLY A 29 -2.34 -16.18 -9.11
C GLY A 29 -1.93 -16.35 -7.66
N GLU A 30 -0.62 -16.41 -7.35
CA GLU A 30 -0.17 -16.44 -5.95
C GLU A 30 -0.40 -15.08 -5.27
N ALA A 31 -0.89 -15.09 -4.03
CA ALA A 31 -1.00 -13.86 -3.25
C ALA A 31 0.39 -13.31 -2.92
N LEU A 32 0.58 -11.98 -3.03
CA LEU A 32 1.86 -11.32 -2.76
C LEU A 32 2.39 -11.59 -1.34
N GLY A 33 1.51 -11.70 -0.34
CA GLY A 33 1.89 -11.96 1.05
C GLY A 33 2.70 -13.26 1.22
N PRO A 34 2.14 -14.43 0.89
CA PRO A 34 2.86 -15.71 0.87
C PRO A 34 4.15 -15.68 0.04
N VAL A 35 4.14 -15.10 -1.16
CA VAL A 35 5.33 -14.99 -2.02
C VAL A 35 6.44 -14.21 -1.31
N MET A 36 6.10 -13.10 -0.68
CA MET A 36 7.06 -12.29 0.09
C MET A 36 7.56 -13.01 1.34
N SER A 37 6.69 -13.75 2.06
CA SER A 37 7.12 -14.55 3.22
C SER A 37 8.12 -15.62 2.80
N ALA A 38 7.89 -16.31 1.68
CA ALA A 38 8.82 -17.30 1.14
C ALA A 38 10.15 -16.66 0.68
N TYR A 39 10.09 -15.48 0.05
CA TYR A 39 11.27 -14.77 -0.43
C TYR A 39 12.16 -14.23 0.69
N THR A 40 11.55 -13.75 1.78
CA THR A 40 12.27 -13.08 2.89
C THR A 40 12.56 -13.98 4.08
N GLY A 41 11.92 -15.15 4.16
CA GLY A 41 11.94 -16.01 5.34
C GLY A 41 11.15 -15.46 6.54
N ILE A 42 10.46 -14.32 6.39
CA ILE A 42 9.69 -13.69 7.46
C ILE A 42 8.24 -14.15 7.37
N ASP A 43 7.79 -14.96 8.32
CA ASP A 43 6.39 -15.36 8.37
C ASP A 43 5.46 -14.17 8.64
N LYS A 44 4.29 -14.17 7.98
CA LYS A 44 3.26 -13.12 8.04
C LYS A 44 3.80 -11.71 7.82
N ILE A 45 4.71 -11.52 6.87
CA ILE A 45 5.32 -10.21 6.59
C ILE A 45 4.31 -9.08 6.33
N GLY A 46 3.13 -9.41 5.80
CA GLY A 46 2.03 -8.46 5.60
C GLY A 46 1.43 -7.85 6.87
N ARG A 47 1.69 -8.44 8.06
CA ARG A 47 1.33 -7.90 9.38
C ARG A 47 2.46 -7.11 10.06
N LYS A 48 3.65 -7.09 9.47
CA LYS A 48 4.80 -6.29 9.90
C LYS A 48 4.97 -5.11 8.94
N GLU A 49 6.20 -4.85 8.49
CA GLU A 49 6.52 -3.74 7.60
C GLU A 49 6.05 -3.97 6.15
N GLY A 50 5.71 -5.22 5.80
CA GLY A 50 5.28 -5.63 4.46
C GLY A 50 6.39 -5.58 3.42
N ALA A 51 6.03 -5.81 2.15
CA ALA A 51 6.97 -5.71 1.03
C ALA A 51 7.62 -4.31 0.92
N ILE A 52 6.87 -3.27 1.31
CA ILE A 52 7.34 -1.88 1.33
C ILE A 52 8.54 -1.75 2.28
N GLY A 53 8.44 -2.25 3.52
CA GLY A 53 9.56 -2.23 4.46
C GLY A 53 10.80 -2.96 3.93
N VAL A 54 10.60 -4.16 3.39
CA VAL A 54 11.69 -4.98 2.84
C VAL A 54 12.44 -4.23 1.73
N PHE A 55 11.73 -3.76 0.71
CA PHE A 55 12.35 -3.15 -0.46
C PHE A 55 12.83 -1.72 -0.23
N THR A 56 12.46 -1.10 0.90
CA THR A 56 12.95 0.22 1.30
C THR A 56 13.95 0.15 2.46
N ALA A 57 14.43 -1.03 2.84
CA ALA A 57 15.33 -1.24 3.97
C ALA A 57 14.81 -0.58 5.27
N GLY A 58 13.51 -0.75 5.55
CA GLY A 58 12.84 -0.24 6.74
C GLY A 58 12.60 1.28 6.75
N LYS A 59 12.97 2.00 5.69
CA LYS A 59 12.77 3.46 5.61
C LYS A 59 11.31 3.86 5.47
N LEU A 60 10.49 2.97 4.90
CA LEU A 60 9.05 3.13 4.81
C LEU A 60 8.36 1.88 5.35
N THR A 61 7.14 2.05 5.83
CA THR A 61 6.26 0.94 6.18
C THR A 61 4.99 1.03 5.35
N ARG A 62 4.24 -0.07 5.27
CA ARG A 62 2.90 -0.04 4.69
C ARG A 62 2.03 1.04 5.34
N SER A 63 2.09 1.18 6.67
CA SER A 63 1.34 2.19 7.42
C SER A 63 1.74 3.61 7.04
N SER A 64 3.04 3.93 6.93
CA SER A 64 3.47 5.30 6.60
C SER A 64 3.06 5.72 5.17
N VAL A 65 3.15 4.79 4.21
CA VAL A 65 2.72 5.03 2.83
C VAL A 65 1.19 5.18 2.74
N TYR A 66 0.43 4.36 3.48
CA TYR A 66 -1.03 4.45 3.47
C TYR A 66 -1.53 5.69 4.19
N HIS A 67 -0.85 6.12 5.25
CA HIS A 67 -1.16 7.34 5.96
C HIS A 67 -1.17 8.55 5.02
N GLN A 68 -0.16 8.67 4.13
CA GLN A 68 -0.12 9.73 3.13
C GLN A 68 -1.31 9.64 2.15
N ALA A 69 -1.63 8.44 1.65
CA ALA A 69 -2.76 8.25 0.74
C ALA A 69 -4.09 8.60 1.40
N VAL A 70 -4.27 8.28 2.68
CA VAL A 70 -5.47 8.64 3.45
C VAL A 70 -5.59 10.15 3.61
N ILE A 71 -4.50 10.84 3.96
CA ILE A 71 -4.47 12.30 4.03
C ILE A 71 -4.88 12.92 2.68
N LEU A 72 -4.31 12.44 1.58
CA LEU A 72 -4.66 12.93 0.24
C LEU A 72 -6.14 12.68 -0.08
N ALA A 73 -6.67 11.51 0.25
CA ALA A 73 -8.09 11.18 0.06
C ALA A 73 -9.03 12.02 0.94
N LEU A 74 -8.54 12.60 2.03
CA LEU A 74 -9.33 13.49 2.90
C LEU A 74 -9.40 14.93 2.39
N SER A 75 -8.64 15.30 1.34
CA SER A 75 -8.61 16.68 0.82
C SER A 75 -10.00 17.29 0.58
N PRO A 76 -10.98 16.58 -0.01
CA PRO A 76 -12.32 17.16 -0.24
C PRO A 76 -13.10 17.47 1.04
N PHE A 77 -12.74 16.87 2.18
CA PHE A 77 -13.48 16.96 3.44
C PHE A 77 -13.06 18.17 4.29
N HIS A 78 -11.89 18.75 4.04
CA HIS A 78 -11.34 19.86 4.84
C HIS A 78 -10.83 21.03 3.97
N ASN A 79 -11.21 21.07 2.69
CA ASN A 79 -10.85 22.16 1.79
C ASN A 79 -12.09 22.64 1.02
N ASP A 80 -12.34 23.94 1.09
CA ASP A 80 -13.56 24.56 0.56
C ASP A 80 -13.61 24.63 -0.97
N VAL A 81 -12.47 24.46 -1.65
CA VAL A 81 -12.39 24.36 -3.12
C VAL A 81 -13.16 23.14 -3.65
N TYR A 82 -13.43 22.14 -2.80
CA TYR A 82 -14.18 20.92 -3.13
C TYR A 82 -15.62 20.93 -2.60
N ARG A 83 -16.20 22.11 -2.34
CA ARG A 83 -17.64 22.25 -2.06
C ARG A 83 -18.44 22.35 -3.35
#